data_AF-A0A4G7HG27-F1
#
_entry.id   AF-A0A4G7HG27-F1
#
_cell.length_a   1.000
_cell.length_b   1.000
_cell.length_c   1.000
_cell.angle_alpha   90.00
_cell.angle_beta   90.00
_cell.angle_gamma   90.00
#
_symmetry.space_group_name_H-M   'P 1'
#
loop_
_entity.id
_entity.type
_entity.pdbx_description
1 polymer ?
#
loop_
_entity_poly.entity_id
_entity_poly.type
_entity_poly.pdbx_seq_one_letter_code
_entity_poly.pdbx_strand_id
1 'polypeptide(L)'
;MIYSKEIVREWLDEVAERAKDHPEWVDVFERCYTDTLDNTVEILEDGSTFVLTGDIPAMWLRDSTAQLRPYLHVAKRDALLRQTIAGLVKRQMTLVLKDPYANSFNIEENWKGHHETDHTDLNGWIWERKYEVDSLCYPLQLAYLLWKETGETSQFDETFVAATKEILHLWTVEQDHKNSPYRFVRDTDRKEDTLVNDGFGPDFAVTGMTWSAFRPSDDCCQYSYLIPSNMFAVVVLGYVQEIFAALNLADSQSVIADAKRLQDEIQEGIENYAYTTNSKGEKIYAFEVDGLGNASIMDDPNVPSLLAAPYLGYCSVDDEVYQATRRTILSPENPYFYQGEYASGLGSSHTFYRYIWPIALSIQGLTTRDKAEKKFLLDQLVACDGGTGVMHESFHVDDPTLYSREWFSWANMMFCELVLDYLDIR
;
A
#
# COMPACT_ATOMS: atom_id res chain seq x y z
N MET A 1 -13.92 2.34 22.77
CA MET A 1 -14.06 3.77 22.42
C MET A 1 -12.87 4.10 21.54
N ILE A 2 -13.07 4.60 20.33
CA ILE A 2 -12.03 4.64 19.27
C ILE A 2 -11.45 6.05 19.09
N TYR A 3 -12.29 7.08 19.18
CA TYR A 3 -11.91 8.48 18.97
C TYR A 3 -12.89 9.43 19.70
N SER A 4 -12.54 10.71 19.78
CA SER A 4 -13.37 11.80 20.26
C SER A 4 -14.21 12.39 19.13
N LYS A 5 -15.53 12.15 19.15
CA LYS A 5 -16.47 12.69 18.16
C LYS A 5 -16.45 14.22 18.08
N GLU A 6 -16.22 14.89 19.22
CA GLU A 6 -16.15 16.35 19.29
C GLU A 6 -14.92 16.88 18.55
N ILE A 7 -13.73 16.36 18.84
CA ILE A 7 -12.46 16.81 18.23
C ILE A 7 -12.45 16.51 16.73
N VAL A 8 -12.91 15.31 16.34
CA VAL A 8 -12.97 14.93 14.93
C VAL A 8 -13.96 15.79 14.17
N ARG A 9 -15.14 16.09 14.72
CA ARG A 9 -16.11 16.97 14.05
C ARG A 9 -15.58 18.39 13.90
N GLU A 10 -14.94 18.95 14.93
CA GLU A 10 -14.31 20.28 14.85
C GLU A 10 -13.23 20.32 13.76
N TRP A 11 -12.39 19.28 13.67
CA TRP A 11 -11.38 19.18 12.62
C TRP A 11 -12.00 19.07 11.22
N LEU A 12 -13.08 18.30 11.07
CA LEU A 12 -13.83 18.23 9.81
C LEU A 12 -14.46 19.57 9.44
N ASP A 13 -14.99 20.34 10.40
CA ASP A 13 -15.51 21.69 10.18
C ASP A 13 -14.42 22.64 9.65
N GLU A 14 -13.19 22.54 10.18
CA GLU A 14 -12.04 23.31 9.67
C GLU A 14 -11.65 22.91 8.24
N VAL A 15 -11.66 21.61 7.92
CA VAL A 15 -11.40 21.11 6.56
C VAL A 15 -12.48 21.60 5.61
N ALA A 16 -13.76 21.50 6.00
CA ALA A 16 -14.89 21.96 5.21
C ALA A 16 -14.83 23.47 4.92
N GLU A 17 -14.46 24.31 5.89
CA GLU A 17 -14.28 25.75 5.67
C GLU A 17 -13.12 26.04 4.70
N ARG A 18 -12.03 25.27 4.75
CA ARG A 18 -10.92 25.39 3.78
C ARG A 18 -11.33 24.94 2.37
N ALA A 19 -12.23 23.97 2.28
CA ALA A 19 -12.75 23.43 1.03
C ALA A 19 -14.11 24.03 0.62
N LYS A 20 -14.52 25.18 1.18
CA LYS A 20 -15.86 25.76 0.96
C LYS A 20 -16.20 26.08 -0.50
N ASP A 21 -15.20 26.31 -1.33
CA ASP A 21 -15.35 26.55 -2.78
C ASP A 21 -15.57 25.24 -3.56
N HIS A 22 -15.52 24.09 -2.87
CA HIS A 22 -15.62 22.74 -3.41
C HIS A 22 -16.61 21.87 -2.61
N PRO A 23 -17.90 22.25 -2.54
CA PRO A 23 -18.88 21.55 -1.71
C PRO A 23 -19.08 20.07 -2.08
N GLU A 24 -18.91 19.71 -3.34
CA GLU A 24 -18.97 18.32 -3.81
C GLU A 24 -17.84 17.47 -3.21
N TRP A 25 -16.64 18.05 -3.05
CA TRP A 25 -15.53 17.34 -2.41
C TRP A 25 -15.75 17.18 -0.91
N VAL A 26 -16.33 18.20 -0.24
CA VAL A 26 -16.65 18.12 1.19
C VAL A 26 -17.65 17.01 1.47
N ASP A 27 -18.68 16.87 0.64
CA ASP A 27 -19.70 15.82 0.78
C ASP A 27 -19.08 14.41 0.72
N VAL A 28 -18.26 14.15 -0.30
CA VAL A 28 -17.57 12.86 -0.46
C VAL A 28 -16.52 12.67 0.65
N PHE A 29 -15.75 13.71 0.98
CA PHE A 29 -14.71 13.65 2.01
C PHE A 29 -15.28 13.27 3.37
N GLU A 30 -16.32 13.96 3.84
CA GLU A 30 -16.93 13.66 5.13
C GLU A 30 -17.55 12.25 5.15
N ARG A 31 -18.15 11.81 4.04
CA ARG A 31 -18.70 10.46 3.92
C ARG A 31 -17.62 9.40 4.02
N CYS A 32 -16.58 9.48 3.18
CA CYS A 32 -15.43 8.59 3.18
C CYS A 32 -14.72 8.57 4.55
N TYR A 33 -14.41 9.75 5.09
CA TYR A 33 -13.64 9.88 6.33
C TYR A 33 -14.41 9.42 7.57
N THR A 34 -15.72 9.64 7.64
CA THR A 34 -16.53 9.17 8.77
C THR A 34 -16.77 7.67 8.69
N ASP A 35 -17.09 7.16 7.49
CA ASP A 35 -17.39 5.75 7.27
C ASP A 35 -16.22 4.83 7.64
N THR A 36 -15.00 5.13 7.16
CA THR A 36 -13.82 4.34 7.53
C THR A 36 -13.66 4.29 9.05
N LEU A 37 -13.77 5.41 9.76
CA LEU A 37 -13.53 5.47 11.20
C LEU A 37 -14.62 4.77 12.03
N ASP A 38 -15.89 4.88 11.63
CA ASP A 38 -17.02 4.33 12.39
C ASP A 38 -17.28 2.85 12.08
N ASN A 39 -16.99 2.39 10.85
CA ASN A 39 -17.42 1.07 10.37
C ASN A 39 -16.29 0.07 10.14
N THR A 40 -15.03 0.51 10.03
CA THR A 40 -13.90 -0.43 9.82
C THR A 40 -13.05 -0.69 11.06
N VAL A 41 -13.13 0.17 12.09
CA VAL A 41 -12.18 0.14 13.20
C VAL A 41 -12.83 -0.50 14.44
N GLU A 42 -12.17 -1.51 15.01
CA GLU A 42 -12.59 -2.17 16.25
C GLU A 42 -11.43 -2.24 17.26
N ILE A 43 -11.74 -2.03 18.54
CA ILE A 43 -10.80 -2.26 19.65
C ILE A 43 -11.05 -3.66 20.19
N LEU A 44 -10.02 -4.50 20.17
CA LEU A 44 -10.07 -5.89 20.64
C LEU A 44 -9.98 -5.98 22.17
N GLU A 45 -10.22 -7.18 22.70
CA GLU A 45 -10.19 -7.44 24.15
C GLU A 45 -8.84 -7.09 24.81
N ASP A 46 -7.73 -7.24 24.08
CA ASP A 46 -6.39 -6.90 24.54
C ASP A 46 -6.06 -5.40 24.43
N GLY A 47 -7.00 -4.59 23.93
CA GLY A 47 -6.84 -3.15 23.72
C GLY A 47 -6.12 -2.77 22.42
N SER A 48 -5.71 -3.73 21.60
CA SER A 48 -5.19 -3.48 20.25
C SER A 48 -6.31 -3.14 19.27
N THR A 49 -5.96 -2.71 18.06
CA THR A 49 -6.93 -2.26 17.06
C THR A 49 -6.93 -3.18 15.85
N PHE A 50 -8.11 -3.64 15.44
CA PHE A 50 -8.34 -4.37 14.20
C PHE A 50 -9.06 -3.48 13.20
N VAL A 51 -8.67 -3.56 11.93
CA VAL A 51 -9.24 -2.74 10.86
C VAL A 51 -9.70 -3.65 9.72
N LEU A 52 -10.99 -3.67 9.45
CA LEU A 52 -11.55 -4.37 8.30
C LEU A 52 -11.23 -3.60 7.02
N THR A 53 -11.00 -4.27 5.89
CA THR A 53 -10.67 -3.59 4.62
C THR A 53 -11.88 -2.94 3.93
N GLY A 54 -13.07 -3.21 4.44
CA GLY A 54 -14.34 -2.81 3.86
C GLY A 54 -15.27 -4.02 3.83
N ASP A 55 -15.80 -4.33 2.65
CA ASP A 55 -16.72 -5.45 2.43
C ASP A 55 -16.13 -6.86 2.68
N ILE A 56 -14.82 -6.98 2.93
CA ILE A 56 -14.14 -8.23 3.29
C ILE A 56 -13.85 -8.25 4.81
N PRO A 57 -14.32 -9.26 5.55
CA PRO A 57 -14.21 -9.31 7.02
C PRO A 57 -12.85 -9.82 7.52
N ALA A 58 -11.77 -9.26 6.98
CA ALA A 58 -10.39 -9.54 7.38
C ALA A 58 -9.56 -8.25 7.32
N MET A 59 -8.35 -8.29 7.88
CA MET A 59 -7.43 -7.16 7.91
C MET A 59 -6.22 -7.46 7.04
N TRP A 60 -6.02 -6.66 5.99
CA TRP A 60 -4.76 -6.59 5.27
C TRP A 60 -3.80 -5.64 5.99
N LEU A 61 -2.52 -6.01 6.04
CA LEU A 61 -1.50 -5.11 6.60
C LEU A 61 -1.38 -3.82 5.78
N ARG A 62 -1.52 -3.92 4.45
CA ARG A 62 -1.56 -2.80 3.51
C ARG A 62 -2.73 -1.85 3.76
N ASP A 63 -3.94 -2.36 3.59
CA ASP A 63 -5.17 -1.57 3.65
C ASP A 63 -5.32 -0.90 5.02
N SER A 64 -5.07 -1.63 6.11
CA SER A 64 -5.18 -1.07 7.45
C SER A 64 -4.27 0.14 7.69
N THR A 65 -3.03 0.12 7.17
CA THR A 65 -2.15 1.30 7.22
C THR A 65 -2.68 2.44 6.36
N ALA A 66 -3.04 2.17 5.11
CA ALA A 66 -3.51 3.20 4.19
C ALA A 66 -4.84 3.84 4.65
N GLN A 67 -5.74 3.05 5.24
CA GLN A 67 -6.98 3.52 5.84
C GLN A 67 -6.71 4.48 7.01
N LEU A 68 -5.75 4.15 7.89
CA LEU A 68 -5.54 4.92 9.12
C LEU A 68 -4.57 6.10 8.96
N ARG A 69 -3.79 6.14 7.88
CA ARG A 69 -2.81 7.20 7.61
C ARG A 69 -3.42 8.63 7.63
N PRO A 70 -4.56 8.94 6.99
CA PRO A 70 -5.07 10.31 6.96
C PRO A 70 -5.55 10.80 8.33
N TYR A 71 -5.86 9.90 9.26
CA TYR A 71 -6.25 10.26 10.62
C TYR A 71 -5.08 10.78 11.47
N LEU A 72 -3.84 10.66 11.00
CA LEU A 72 -2.66 11.19 11.69
C LEU A 72 -2.74 12.71 11.90
N HIS A 73 -3.36 13.46 10.98
CA HIS A 73 -3.52 14.91 11.13
C HIS A 73 -4.37 15.27 12.36
N VAL A 74 -5.51 14.59 12.54
CA VAL A 74 -6.40 14.85 13.68
C VAL A 74 -5.91 14.15 14.96
N ALA A 75 -5.16 13.06 14.85
CA ALA A 75 -4.51 12.39 16.00
C ALA A 75 -3.47 13.29 16.71
N LYS A 76 -3.00 14.37 16.07
CA LYS A 76 -2.24 15.45 16.74
C LYS A 76 -3.05 16.13 17.85
N ARG A 77 -4.38 16.12 17.75
CA ARG A 77 -5.33 16.73 18.70
C ARG A 77 -6.05 15.68 19.54
N ASP A 78 -6.48 14.58 18.92
CA ASP A 78 -7.24 13.52 19.56
C ASP A 78 -6.31 12.42 20.10
N ALA A 79 -6.05 12.49 21.41
CA ALA A 79 -5.23 11.51 22.10
C ALA A 79 -5.81 10.08 22.09
N LEU A 80 -7.15 9.93 22.03
CA LEU A 80 -7.77 8.61 21.98
C LEU A 80 -7.55 7.96 20.61
N LEU A 81 -7.76 8.71 19.53
CA LEU A 81 -7.49 8.25 18.17
C LEU A 81 -6.01 7.96 17.94
N ARG A 82 -5.11 8.77 18.52
CA ARG A 82 -3.67 8.47 18.54
C ARG A 82 -3.36 7.12 19.20
N GLN A 83 -4.02 6.79 20.31
CA GLN A 83 -3.85 5.47 20.96
C GLN A 83 -4.45 4.33 20.14
N THR A 84 -5.57 4.56 19.45
CA THR A 84 -6.13 3.61 18.48
C THR A 84 -5.12 3.29 17.37
N ILE A 85 -4.48 4.30 16.76
CA ILE A 85 -3.49 4.07 15.71
C ILE A 85 -2.24 3.36 16.27
N ALA A 86 -1.80 3.69 17.49
CA ALA A 86 -0.74 2.93 18.16
C ALA A 86 -1.14 1.46 18.42
N GLY A 87 -2.40 1.22 18.79
CA GLY A 87 -3.00 -0.10 18.94
C GLY A 87 -3.05 -0.90 17.65
N LEU A 88 -3.23 -0.24 16.50
CA LEU A 88 -3.17 -0.87 15.18
C LEU A 88 -1.74 -1.32 14.86
N VAL A 89 -0.73 -0.47 15.08
CA VAL A 89 0.67 -0.87 14.86
C VAL A 89 1.03 -2.09 15.71
N LYS A 90 0.60 -2.12 16.98
CA LYS A 90 0.80 -3.28 17.87
C LYS A 90 0.13 -4.54 17.31
N ARG A 91 -1.11 -4.43 16.82
CA ARG A 91 -1.81 -5.55 16.19
C ARG A 91 -1.09 -6.04 14.93
N GLN A 92 -0.67 -5.13 14.06
CA GLN A 92 0.06 -5.46 12.83
C GLN A 92 1.36 -6.20 13.16
N MET A 93 2.19 -5.68 14.07
CA MET A 93 3.44 -6.34 14.47
C MET A 93 3.20 -7.69 15.14
N THR A 94 2.13 -7.82 15.93
CA THR A 94 1.72 -9.11 16.51
C THR A 94 1.38 -10.12 15.40
N LEU A 95 0.71 -9.69 14.34
CA LEU A 95 0.33 -10.55 13.22
C LEU A 95 1.51 -10.94 12.33
N VAL A 96 2.44 -10.01 12.08
CA VAL A 96 3.71 -10.33 11.41
C VAL A 96 4.44 -11.46 12.14
N LEU A 97 4.42 -11.48 13.48
CA LEU A 97 5.00 -12.59 14.25
C LEU A 97 4.20 -13.90 14.18
N LYS A 98 2.91 -13.85 13.82
CA LYS A 98 2.12 -15.06 13.60
C LYS A 98 2.47 -15.69 12.26
N ASP A 99 2.63 -14.87 11.22
CA ASP A 99 3.16 -15.29 9.94
C ASP A 99 3.64 -14.10 9.10
N PRO A 100 4.95 -13.91 8.89
CA PRO A 100 5.46 -12.78 8.14
C PRO A 100 5.27 -12.93 6.62
N TYR A 101 4.78 -14.08 6.12
CA TYR A 101 4.45 -14.29 4.71
C TYR A 101 2.99 -14.00 4.37
N ALA A 102 2.13 -13.71 5.34
CA ALA A 102 0.71 -13.47 5.09
C ALA A 102 0.40 -11.99 4.81
N ASN A 103 -0.39 -11.72 3.76
CA ASN A 103 -0.95 -10.40 3.46
C ASN A 103 -2.15 -10.06 4.37
N SER A 104 -2.97 -11.07 4.73
CA SER A 104 -4.26 -10.85 5.38
C SER A 104 -4.53 -11.77 6.58
N PHE A 105 -5.17 -11.21 7.60
CA PHE A 105 -5.39 -11.88 8.87
C PHE A 105 -6.82 -11.79 9.38
N ASN A 106 -7.24 -12.85 10.06
CA ASN A 106 -8.46 -12.94 10.83
C ASN A 106 -8.38 -12.13 12.13
N ILE A 107 -9.55 -11.71 12.62
CA ILE A 107 -9.69 -11.00 13.90
C ILE A 107 -9.20 -11.84 15.09
N GLU A 108 -9.42 -13.15 15.02
CA GLU A 108 -9.04 -14.16 16.00
C GLU A 108 -8.59 -15.45 15.27
N GLU A 109 -8.16 -16.48 15.99
CA GLU A 109 -7.80 -17.78 15.41
C GLU A 109 -9.04 -18.61 15.02
N ASN A 110 -9.67 -18.29 13.89
CA ASN A 110 -10.97 -18.86 13.51
C ASN A 110 -10.99 -19.61 12.17
N TRP A 111 -9.86 -19.71 11.46
CA TRP A 111 -9.75 -20.43 10.18
C TRP A 111 -10.70 -19.91 9.08
N LYS A 112 -11.20 -18.68 9.18
CA LYS A 112 -11.89 -18.04 8.04
C LYS A 112 -10.87 -17.74 6.94
N GLY A 113 -11.37 -17.62 5.71
CA GLY A 113 -10.56 -17.30 4.53
C GLY A 113 -10.30 -18.52 3.64
N HIS A 114 -9.11 -18.58 3.06
CA HIS A 114 -8.82 -19.37 1.85
C HIS A 114 -8.20 -20.76 2.11
N HIS A 115 -8.24 -21.26 3.34
CA HIS A 115 -7.55 -22.50 3.73
C HIS A 115 -8.02 -23.77 2.99
N GLU A 116 -9.23 -23.79 2.41
CA GLU A 116 -9.73 -24.94 1.65
C GLU A 116 -9.05 -25.09 0.28
N THR A 117 -8.61 -23.97 -0.32
CA THR A 117 -8.02 -23.94 -1.65
C THR A 117 -6.50 -23.77 -1.63
N ASP A 118 -5.95 -23.23 -0.53
CA ASP A 118 -4.56 -22.81 -0.43
C ASP A 118 -3.67 -23.93 0.14
N HIS A 119 -2.70 -24.33 -0.66
CA HIS A 119 -1.68 -25.33 -0.34
C HIS A 119 -0.40 -24.58 0.04
N THR A 120 -0.32 -24.23 1.31
CA THR A 120 0.81 -23.56 1.96
C THR A 120 0.76 -23.83 3.47
N ASP A 121 1.79 -23.48 4.23
CA ASP A 121 1.72 -23.61 5.69
C ASP A 121 0.71 -22.59 6.25
N LEU A 122 -0.32 -23.08 6.95
CA LEU A 122 -1.40 -22.23 7.46
C LEU A 122 -1.63 -22.43 8.96
N ASN A 123 -2.19 -21.40 9.58
CA ASN A 123 -2.74 -21.41 10.92
C ASN A 123 -4.04 -20.57 10.93
N GLY A 124 -4.85 -20.69 12.00
CA GLY A 124 -6.20 -20.11 12.02
C GLY A 124 -6.27 -18.59 12.01
N TRP A 125 -5.15 -17.89 12.18
CA TRP A 125 -5.09 -16.43 12.11
C TRP A 125 -4.99 -15.90 10.68
N ILE A 126 -4.65 -16.74 9.72
CA ILE A 126 -4.42 -16.34 8.33
C ILE A 126 -5.75 -16.37 7.60
N TRP A 127 -6.15 -15.22 7.03
CA TRP A 127 -7.24 -15.17 6.06
C TRP A 127 -6.73 -15.60 4.68
N GLU A 128 -5.60 -15.02 4.27
CA GLU A 128 -4.91 -15.32 3.02
C GLU A 128 -3.40 -15.20 3.24
N ARG A 129 -2.62 -16.07 2.57
CA ARG A 129 -1.17 -16.17 2.73
C ARG A 129 -0.39 -15.82 1.47
N LYS A 130 -0.85 -14.83 0.71
CA LYS A 130 -0.14 -14.33 -0.46
C LYS A 130 1.01 -13.44 0.01
N TYR A 131 2.25 -13.86 -0.22
CA TYR A 131 3.40 -13.09 0.23
C TYR A 131 3.66 -11.89 -0.67
N GLU A 132 3.57 -10.72 -0.05
CA GLU A 132 3.70 -9.42 -0.70
C GLU A 132 4.70 -8.60 0.09
N VAL A 133 5.79 -8.18 -0.58
CA VAL A 133 6.86 -7.40 0.08
C VAL A 133 6.29 -6.14 0.77
N ASP A 134 5.30 -5.49 0.15
CA ASP A 134 4.70 -4.27 0.70
C ASP A 134 3.86 -4.51 1.96
N SER A 135 3.28 -5.70 2.14
CA SER A 135 2.54 -6.05 3.37
C SER A 135 3.41 -5.90 4.62
N LEU A 136 4.74 -6.09 4.50
CA LEU A 136 5.70 -5.85 5.59
C LEU A 136 6.22 -4.41 5.63
N CYS A 137 6.13 -3.67 4.52
CA CYS A 137 6.48 -2.25 4.49
C CYS A 137 5.46 -1.39 5.23
N TYR A 138 4.17 -1.67 5.04
CA TYR A 138 3.08 -0.85 5.55
C TYR A 138 3.03 -0.71 7.08
N PRO A 139 3.23 -1.76 7.89
CA PRO A 139 3.31 -1.63 9.35
C PRO A 139 4.50 -0.79 9.82
N LEU A 140 5.67 -0.93 9.16
CA LEU A 140 6.85 -0.12 9.46
C LEU A 140 6.61 1.36 9.11
N GLN A 141 5.96 1.62 7.97
CA GLN A 141 5.56 2.98 7.59
C GLN A 141 4.60 3.59 8.60
N LEU A 142 3.53 2.89 9.01
CA LEU A 142 2.56 3.43 9.96
C LEU A 142 3.22 3.76 11.30
N ALA A 143 4.08 2.87 11.80
CA ALA A 143 4.82 3.09 13.03
C ALA A 143 5.69 4.36 12.98
N TYR A 144 6.38 4.58 11.86
CA TYR A 144 7.20 5.77 11.63
C TYR A 144 6.36 7.03 11.49
N LEU A 145 5.32 7.03 10.65
CA LEU A 145 4.48 8.21 10.41
C LEU A 145 3.74 8.61 11.69
N LEU A 146 3.22 7.66 12.46
CA LEU A 146 2.60 7.94 13.76
C LEU A 146 3.59 8.65 14.70
N TRP A 147 4.84 8.19 14.75
CA TRP A 147 5.89 8.82 15.54
C TRP A 147 6.22 10.22 15.05
N LYS A 148 6.41 10.43 13.75
CA LYS A 148 6.78 11.74 13.20
C LYS A 148 5.65 12.76 13.31
N GLU A 149 4.41 12.36 13.08
CA GLU A 149 3.27 13.28 13.08
C GLU A 149 2.81 13.64 14.50
N THR A 150 2.89 12.71 15.45
CA THR A 150 2.30 12.90 16.78
C THR A 150 3.31 12.83 17.93
N GLY A 151 4.49 12.26 17.71
CA GLY A 151 5.46 11.97 18.77
C GLY A 151 5.10 10.74 19.62
N GLU A 152 4.18 9.88 19.17
CA GLU A 152 3.84 8.62 19.86
C GLU A 152 4.96 7.60 19.71
N THR A 153 5.26 6.92 20.82
CA THR A 153 6.35 5.94 20.87
C THR A 153 5.95 4.63 21.55
N SER A 154 4.73 4.51 22.09
CA SER A 154 4.30 3.28 22.77
C SER A 154 4.12 2.08 21.85
N GLN A 155 4.06 2.30 20.54
CA GLN A 155 4.05 1.27 19.51
C GLN A 155 5.41 0.60 19.30
N PHE A 156 6.50 1.20 19.79
CA PHE A 156 7.86 0.64 19.69
C PHE A 156 8.19 -0.23 20.90
N ASP A 157 7.38 -1.27 21.09
CA ASP A 157 7.55 -2.24 22.17
C ASP A 157 8.40 -3.46 21.75
N GLU A 158 8.48 -4.46 22.63
CA GLU A 158 9.23 -5.69 22.35
C GLU A 158 8.69 -6.46 21.13
N THR A 159 7.38 -6.39 20.89
CA THR A 159 6.73 -7.01 19.73
C THR A 159 7.17 -6.33 18.45
N PHE A 160 7.22 -5.00 18.42
CA PHE A 160 7.76 -4.24 17.28
C PHE A 160 9.22 -4.60 16.99
N VAL A 161 10.05 -4.72 18.03
CA VAL A 161 11.47 -5.09 17.86
C VAL A 161 11.59 -6.51 17.29
N ALA A 162 10.82 -7.46 17.81
CA ALA A 162 10.82 -8.84 17.31
C ALA A 162 10.32 -8.92 15.85
N ALA A 163 9.20 -8.27 15.54
CA ALA A 163 8.64 -8.25 14.19
C ALA A 163 9.59 -7.59 13.19
N THR A 164 10.27 -6.50 13.56
CA THR A 164 11.28 -5.86 12.72
C THR A 164 12.42 -6.83 12.38
N LYS A 165 12.88 -7.63 13.34
CA LYS A 165 13.92 -8.64 13.09
C LYS A 165 13.44 -9.74 12.14
N GLU A 166 12.19 -10.20 12.29
CA GLU A 166 11.59 -11.18 11.37
C GLU A 166 11.47 -10.62 9.94
N ILE A 167 11.09 -9.34 9.79
CA ILE A 167 11.03 -8.67 8.48
C ILE A 167 12.43 -8.62 7.83
N LEU A 168 13.45 -8.18 8.58
CA LEU A 168 14.83 -8.13 8.08
C LEU A 168 15.36 -9.53 7.73
N HIS A 169 15.04 -10.52 8.55
CA HIS A 169 15.42 -11.91 8.29
C HIS A 169 14.77 -12.43 7.02
N LEU A 170 13.46 -12.31 6.90
CA LEU A 170 12.68 -12.75 5.74
C LEU A 170 13.20 -12.09 4.47
N TRP A 171 13.28 -10.76 4.42
CA TRP A 171 13.76 -10.08 3.22
C TRP A 171 15.21 -10.43 2.86
N THR A 172 16.05 -10.75 3.84
CA THR A 172 17.41 -11.27 3.56
C THR A 172 17.36 -12.68 2.96
N VAL A 173 16.51 -13.57 3.48
CA VAL A 173 16.29 -14.91 2.89
C VAL A 173 15.81 -14.79 1.45
N GLU A 174 14.88 -13.87 1.21
CA GLU A 174 14.25 -13.65 -0.10
C GLU A 174 15.11 -12.88 -1.11
N GLN A 175 16.35 -12.48 -0.77
CA GLN A 175 17.33 -12.07 -1.77
C GLN A 175 17.77 -13.26 -2.66
N ASP A 176 17.65 -14.49 -2.16
CA ASP A 176 17.76 -15.72 -2.96
C ASP A 176 16.65 -16.72 -2.59
N HIS A 177 15.50 -16.59 -3.27
CA HIS A 177 14.30 -17.40 -3.03
C HIS A 177 14.50 -18.92 -3.20
N LYS A 178 15.64 -19.39 -3.74
CA LYS A 178 16.00 -20.83 -3.72
C LYS A 178 16.10 -21.38 -2.30
N ASN A 179 16.37 -20.51 -1.32
CA ASN A 179 16.48 -20.85 0.10
C ASN A 179 15.17 -20.59 0.86
N SER A 180 14.13 -20.09 0.19
CA SER A 180 12.88 -19.72 0.82
C SER A 180 12.11 -20.96 1.31
N PRO A 181 11.52 -20.91 2.52
CA PRO A 181 10.55 -21.90 2.98
C PRO A 181 9.18 -21.72 2.32
N TYR A 182 8.89 -20.55 1.72
CA TYR A 182 7.56 -20.20 1.24
C TYR A 182 7.23 -20.91 -0.07
N ARG A 183 6.07 -21.58 -0.11
CA ARG A 183 5.44 -22.10 -1.32
C ARG A 183 3.96 -21.78 -1.29
N PHE A 184 3.35 -21.54 -2.45
CA PHE A 184 1.92 -21.24 -2.52
C PHE A 184 1.28 -21.76 -3.80
N VAL A 185 0.38 -22.73 -3.66
CA VAL A 185 -0.50 -23.20 -4.74
C VAL A 185 -1.96 -23.03 -4.32
N ARG A 186 -2.80 -22.51 -5.20
CA ARG A 186 -4.24 -22.37 -4.96
C ARG A 186 -4.99 -23.23 -5.97
N ASP A 187 -6.00 -23.97 -5.51
CA ASP A 187 -6.94 -24.64 -6.41
C ASP A 187 -7.86 -23.60 -7.08
N THR A 188 -7.47 -23.16 -8.28
CA THR A 188 -8.18 -22.11 -9.04
C THR A 188 -7.83 -22.19 -10.53
N ASP A 189 -8.78 -21.81 -11.38
CA ASP A 189 -8.55 -21.61 -12.82
C ASP A 189 -7.98 -20.22 -13.15
N ARG A 190 -8.02 -19.28 -12.19
CA ARG A 190 -7.45 -17.94 -12.34
C ARG A 190 -5.96 -17.97 -12.02
N LYS A 191 -5.12 -18.03 -13.06
CA LYS A 191 -3.66 -18.16 -12.93
C LYS A 191 -3.02 -17.06 -12.06
N GLU A 192 -3.62 -15.87 -12.03
CA GLU A 192 -3.17 -14.72 -11.24
C GLU A 192 -3.25 -14.98 -9.72
N ASP A 193 -4.07 -15.93 -9.29
CA ASP A 193 -4.27 -16.27 -7.87
C ASP A 193 -3.36 -17.40 -7.38
N THR A 194 -2.38 -17.84 -8.17
CA THR A 194 -1.47 -18.92 -7.78
C THR A 194 -0.07 -18.75 -8.35
N LEU A 195 0.91 -19.47 -7.79
CA LEU A 195 2.27 -19.41 -8.29
C LEU A 195 2.56 -20.57 -9.24
N VAL A 196 3.24 -20.24 -10.34
CA VAL A 196 3.79 -21.22 -11.28
C VAL A 196 4.85 -22.13 -10.62
N ASN A 197 5.28 -23.17 -11.33
CA ASN A 197 6.32 -24.10 -10.87
C ASN A 197 6.01 -24.74 -9.51
N ASP A 198 4.77 -25.23 -9.37
CA ASP A 198 4.27 -25.94 -8.17
C ASP A 198 4.48 -25.13 -6.88
N GLY A 199 4.12 -23.84 -6.95
CA GLY A 199 4.15 -22.96 -5.79
C GLY A 199 5.47 -22.24 -5.55
N PHE A 200 6.46 -22.38 -6.43
CA PHE A 200 7.77 -21.72 -6.31
C PHE A 200 7.82 -20.34 -6.97
N GLY A 201 6.99 -20.09 -7.98
CA GLY A 201 7.07 -18.88 -8.79
C GLY A 201 8.03 -18.99 -9.99
N PRO A 202 8.16 -17.92 -10.78
CA PRO A 202 8.93 -17.92 -12.04
C PRO A 202 10.44 -18.00 -11.79
N ASP A 203 11.20 -18.29 -12.84
CA ASP A 203 12.67 -18.30 -12.78
C ASP A 203 13.22 -16.90 -12.50
N PHE A 204 14.33 -16.82 -11.75
CA PHE A 204 15.01 -15.57 -11.41
C PHE A 204 16.53 -15.78 -11.23
N ALA A 205 17.31 -14.71 -11.32
CA ALA A 205 18.69 -14.63 -10.83
C ALA A 205 18.78 -13.70 -9.62
N VAL A 206 19.75 -13.94 -8.74
CA VAL A 206 19.98 -13.07 -7.57
C VAL A 206 20.39 -11.67 -8.03
N THR A 207 19.69 -10.65 -7.56
CA THR A 207 19.92 -9.23 -7.94
C THR A 207 20.35 -8.33 -6.78
N GLY A 208 20.15 -8.76 -5.53
CA GLY A 208 20.28 -7.90 -4.34
C GLY A 208 18.94 -7.34 -3.85
N MET A 209 17.94 -7.24 -4.75
CA MET A 209 16.54 -6.98 -4.40
C MET A 209 15.91 -8.17 -3.67
N THR A 210 14.83 -7.94 -2.94
CA THR A 210 14.05 -8.98 -2.27
C THR A 210 12.90 -9.47 -3.17
N TRP A 211 12.71 -10.78 -3.23
CA TRP A 211 11.70 -11.47 -4.03
C TRP A 211 10.28 -11.24 -3.46
N SER A 212 9.28 -11.15 -4.33
CA SER A 212 7.85 -11.12 -3.98
C SER A 212 7.08 -12.19 -4.75
N ALA A 213 6.08 -12.80 -4.10
CA ALA A 213 5.19 -13.76 -4.74
C ALA A 213 4.06 -13.04 -5.49
N PHE A 214 3.41 -12.10 -4.79
CA PHE A 214 2.26 -11.35 -5.28
C PHE A 214 2.54 -9.85 -5.25
N ARG A 215 1.73 -9.12 -6.00
CA ARG A 215 1.71 -7.65 -6.09
C ARG A 215 0.79 -7.08 -4.99
N PRO A 216 0.82 -5.75 -4.78
CA PRO A 216 -0.17 -5.07 -3.94
C PRO A 216 -1.62 -5.19 -4.42
N SER A 217 -1.85 -5.76 -5.61
CA SER A 217 -3.16 -6.10 -6.18
C SER A 217 -3.64 -7.51 -5.81
N ASP A 218 -2.88 -8.23 -4.98
CA ASP A 218 -3.05 -9.65 -4.65
C ASP A 218 -2.95 -10.61 -5.86
N ASP A 219 -2.58 -10.12 -7.06
CA ASP A 219 -2.27 -10.96 -8.23
C ASP A 219 -0.77 -11.31 -8.29
N CYS A 220 -0.43 -12.50 -8.79
CA CYS A 220 0.94 -13.00 -8.80
C CYS A 220 1.88 -12.11 -9.61
N CYS A 221 3.12 -11.98 -9.14
CA CYS A 221 4.17 -11.30 -9.90
C CYS A 221 4.47 -12.08 -11.19
N GLN A 222 4.63 -11.38 -12.31
CA GLN A 222 5.11 -12.00 -13.55
C GLN A 222 6.62 -12.26 -13.48
N TYR A 223 7.36 -11.29 -12.94
CA TYR A 223 8.76 -11.44 -12.56
C TYR A 223 8.93 -11.01 -11.10
N SER A 224 9.77 -11.72 -10.36
CA SER A 224 9.67 -11.70 -8.91
C SER A 224 10.29 -10.49 -8.20
N TYR A 225 11.07 -9.67 -8.90
CA TYR A 225 11.56 -8.41 -8.35
C TYR A 225 10.63 -7.28 -8.75
N LEU A 226 9.59 -7.08 -7.94
CA LEU A 226 8.64 -6.00 -8.08
C LEU A 226 9.30 -4.69 -7.65
N ILE A 227 9.54 -3.81 -8.61
CA ILE A 227 10.32 -2.58 -8.41
C ILE A 227 9.65 -1.63 -7.42
N PRO A 228 8.33 -1.33 -7.51
CA PRO A 228 7.66 -0.46 -6.53
C PRO A 228 7.78 -0.95 -5.07
N SER A 229 7.63 -2.25 -4.84
CA SER A 229 7.72 -2.80 -3.47
C SER A 229 9.17 -2.80 -2.96
N ASN A 230 10.16 -3.02 -3.84
CA ASN A 230 11.57 -2.86 -3.47
C ASN A 230 11.94 -1.38 -3.20
N MET A 231 11.38 -0.43 -3.96
CA MET A 231 11.50 1.01 -3.65
C MET A 231 10.93 1.32 -2.26
N PHE A 232 9.76 0.76 -1.93
CA PHE A 232 9.15 0.97 -0.63
C PHE A 232 9.96 0.33 0.51
N ALA A 233 10.49 -0.89 0.31
CA ALA A 233 11.38 -1.55 1.25
C ALA A 233 12.61 -0.68 1.57
N VAL A 234 13.25 -0.09 0.55
CA VAL A 234 14.36 0.85 0.74
C VAL A 234 13.99 2.02 1.65
N VAL A 235 12.81 2.62 1.45
CA VAL A 235 12.35 3.73 2.29
C VAL A 235 12.17 3.30 3.74
N VAL A 236 11.42 2.21 3.99
CA VAL A 236 11.11 1.79 5.36
C VAL A 236 12.32 1.20 6.09
N LEU A 237 13.32 0.66 5.38
CA LEU A 237 14.61 0.30 5.99
C LEU A 237 15.36 1.55 6.50
N GLY A 238 15.19 2.70 5.84
CA GLY A 238 15.64 3.99 6.36
C GLY A 238 14.90 4.36 7.64
N TYR A 239 13.57 4.17 7.67
CA TYR A 239 12.76 4.42 8.86
C TYR A 239 13.15 3.54 10.04
N VAL A 240 13.43 2.25 9.81
CA VAL A 240 13.95 1.33 10.83
C VAL A 240 15.25 1.87 11.44
N GLN A 241 16.20 2.31 10.62
CA GLN A 241 17.46 2.87 11.10
C GLN A 241 17.23 4.12 11.99
N GLU A 242 16.36 5.04 11.55
CA GLU A 242 16.02 6.23 12.32
C GLU A 242 15.38 5.90 13.68
N ILE A 243 14.38 5.01 13.69
CA ILE A 243 13.61 4.65 14.89
C ILE A 243 14.53 4.01 15.93
N PHE A 244 15.30 2.99 15.54
CA PHE A 244 16.18 2.27 16.46
C PHE A 244 17.29 3.15 17.02
N ALA A 245 17.83 4.07 16.21
CA ALA A 245 18.84 5.03 16.65
C ALA A 245 18.27 6.08 17.61
N ALA A 246 17.09 6.64 17.30
CA ALA A 246 16.50 7.71 18.09
C ALA A 246 15.97 7.25 19.44
N LEU A 247 15.43 6.03 19.51
CA LEU A 247 14.75 5.52 20.71
C LEU A 247 15.59 4.54 21.55
N ASN A 248 16.82 4.23 21.12
CA ASN A 248 17.71 3.28 21.78
C ASN A 248 17.03 1.92 22.05
N LEU A 249 16.31 1.40 21.06
CA LEU A 249 15.60 0.12 21.19
C LEU A 249 16.60 -1.03 21.37
N ALA A 250 16.10 -2.15 21.91
CA ALA A 250 16.89 -3.36 22.12
C ALA A 250 17.58 -3.82 20.82
N ASP A 251 18.84 -4.21 20.93
CA ASP A 251 19.68 -4.66 19.81
C ASP A 251 19.83 -3.65 18.66
N SER A 252 19.63 -2.36 18.93
CA SER A 252 19.73 -1.28 17.94
C SER A 252 21.01 -1.33 17.10
N GLN A 253 22.17 -1.62 17.71
CA GLN A 253 23.42 -1.69 16.96
C GLN A 253 23.39 -2.74 15.83
N SER A 254 22.85 -3.94 16.07
CA SER A 254 22.77 -4.98 15.04
C SER A 254 21.62 -4.70 14.08
N VAL A 255 20.43 -4.32 14.58
CA VAL A 255 19.26 -4.05 13.74
C VAL A 255 19.53 -2.91 12.76
N ILE A 256 20.17 -1.83 13.19
CA ILE A 256 20.55 -0.71 12.32
C ILE A 256 21.55 -1.17 11.25
N ALA A 257 22.54 -1.99 11.63
CA ALA A 257 23.55 -2.48 10.69
C ALA A 257 22.94 -3.43 9.65
N ASP A 258 22.05 -4.33 10.07
CA ASP A 258 21.35 -5.26 9.18
C ASP A 258 20.38 -4.53 8.25
N ALA A 259 19.59 -3.60 8.77
CA ALA A 259 18.68 -2.77 7.96
C ALA A 259 19.44 -1.94 6.94
N LYS A 260 20.57 -1.33 7.35
CA LYS A 260 21.44 -0.58 6.42
C LYS A 260 22.04 -1.48 5.35
N ARG A 261 22.59 -2.64 5.72
CA ARG A 261 23.18 -3.58 4.75
C ARG A 261 22.14 -3.98 3.70
N LEU A 262 20.97 -4.43 4.16
CA LEU A 262 19.89 -4.86 3.27
C LEU A 262 19.38 -3.70 2.40
N GLN A 263 19.28 -2.49 2.96
CA GLN A 263 18.91 -1.30 2.19
C GLN A 263 19.91 -1.03 1.07
N ASP A 264 21.21 -1.02 1.38
CA ASP A 264 22.28 -0.77 0.41
C ASP A 264 22.29 -1.87 -0.69
N GLU A 265 22.06 -3.14 -0.33
CA GLU A 265 21.98 -4.26 -1.28
C GLU A 265 20.75 -4.16 -2.21
N ILE A 266 19.58 -3.81 -1.67
CA ILE A 266 18.37 -3.61 -2.50
C ILE A 266 18.53 -2.40 -3.40
N GLN A 267 19.10 -1.29 -2.90
CA GLN A 267 19.40 -0.10 -3.71
C GLN A 267 20.31 -0.44 -4.89
N GLU A 268 21.42 -1.13 -4.64
CA GLU A 268 22.35 -1.60 -5.68
C GLU A 268 21.65 -2.53 -6.68
N GLY A 269 20.75 -3.40 -6.20
CA GLY A 269 19.93 -4.25 -7.07
C GLY A 269 18.99 -3.44 -7.97
N ILE A 270 18.34 -2.40 -7.46
CA ILE A 270 17.53 -1.48 -8.26
C ILE A 270 18.42 -0.79 -9.30
N GLU A 271 19.58 -0.27 -8.90
CA GLU A 271 20.48 0.46 -9.79
C GLU A 271 20.95 -0.39 -10.98
N ASN A 272 21.21 -1.67 -10.74
CA ASN A 272 21.70 -2.59 -11.75
C ASN A 272 20.60 -3.19 -12.65
N TYR A 273 19.38 -3.39 -12.13
CA TYR A 273 18.38 -4.22 -12.80
C TYR A 273 17.02 -3.56 -13.03
N ALA A 274 16.65 -2.51 -12.29
CA ALA A 274 15.28 -1.97 -12.33
C ALA A 274 14.98 -1.06 -13.53
N TYR A 275 15.98 -0.77 -14.37
CA TYR A 275 15.82 0.14 -15.49
C TYR A 275 15.62 -0.59 -16.82
N THR A 276 14.73 -0.06 -17.64
CA THR A 276 14.54 -0.45 -19.03
C THR A 276 14.42 0.79 -19.92
N THR A 277 14.09 0.60 -21.19
CA THR A 277 14.01 1.66 -22.19
C THR A 277 12.62 1.68 -22.81
N ASN A 278 11.96 2.84 -22.82
CA ASN A 278 10.66 3.01 -23.46
C ASN A 278 10.77 3.11 -25.00
N SER A 279 9.63 3.19 -25.69
CA SER A 279 9.53 3.30 -27.15
C SER A 279 10.30 4.49 -27.75
N LYS A 280 10.51 5.56 -26.97
CA LYS A 280 11.27 6.75 -27.38
C LYS A 280 12.76 6.67 -27.08
N GLY A 281 13.25 5.59 -26.47
CA GLY A 281 14.65 5.46 -26.09
C GLY A 281 14.99 6.11 -24.74
N GLU A 282 13.99 6.54 -23.95
CA GLU A 282 14.22 7.12 -22.62
C GLU A 282 14.43 6.02 -21.58
N LYS A 283 15.34 6.25 -20.64
CA LYS A 283 15.53 5.40 -19.47
C LYS A 283 14.31 5.55 -18.56
N ILE A 284 13.68 4.43 -18.21
CA ILE A 284 12.53 4.36 -17.31
C ILE A 284 12.72 3.24 -16.29
N TYR A 285 11.94 3.25 -15.21
CA TYR A 285 11.79 2.08 -14.36
C TYR A 285 10.94 1.02 -15.07
N ALA A 286 11.35 -0.24 -14.94
CA ALA A 286 10.50 -1.38 -15.20
C ALA A 286 9.56 -1.60 -14.00
N PHE A 287 8.43 -2.28 -14.22
CA PHE A 287 7.52 -2.63 -13.13
C PHE A 287 8.01 -3.87 -12.38
N GLU A 288 8.35 -4.92 -13.11
CA GLU A 288 8.89 -6.17 -12.58
C GLU A 288 10.07 -6.64 -13.42
N VAL A 289 11.09 -7.19 -12.77
CA VAL A 289 12.28 -7.78 -13.42
C VAL A 289 12.64 -9.13 -12.80
N ASP A 290 13.39 -9.95 -13.53
CA ASP A 290 13.80 -11.30 -13.07
C ASP A 290 15.32 -11.44 -12.80
N GLY A 291 16.11 -10.41 -13.13
CA GLY A 291 17.58 -10.49 -13.08
C GLY A 291 18.20 -11.35 -14.21
N LEU A 292 17.39 -11.91 -15.10
CA LEU A 292 17.79 -12.71 -16.27
C LEU A 292 17.70 -11.91 -17.59
N GLY A 293 17.16 -10.69 -17.51
CA GLY A 293 17.08 -9.73 -18.62
C GLY A 293 15.66 -9.40 -19.06
N ASN A 294 14.63 -10.00 -18.43
CA ASN A 294 13.26 -9.59 -18.66
C ASN A 294 12.90 -8.42 -17.74
N ALA A 295 12.15 -7.46 -18.30
CA ALA A 295 11.71 -6.26 -17.60
C ALA A 295 10.40 -5.76 -18.21
N SER A 296 9.32 -5.71 -17.42
CA SER A 296 8.01 -5.27 -17.90
C SER A 296 7.88 -3.75 -17.95
N ILE A 297 7.24 -3.23 -19.00
CA ILE A 297 6.89 -1.80 -19.15
C ILE A 297 5.38 -1.68 -18.93
N MET A 298 5.00 -1.37 -17.70
CA MET A 298 3.61 -1.20 -17.25
C MET A 298 3.58 -0.46 -15.91
N ASP A 299 2.39 -0.26 -15.35
CA ASP A 299 2.18 -0.03 -13.91
C ASP A 299 0.82 -0.60 -13.51
N ASP A 300 0.65 -0.84 -12.22
CA ASP A 300 -0.60 -1.29 -11.60
C ASP A 300 -1.14 -0.20 -10.63
N PRO A 301 -2.46 -0.02 -10.50
CA PRO A 301 -3.06 1.02 -9.67
C PRO A 301 -2.83 0.84 -8.17
N ASN A 302 -2.58 -0.37 -7.68
CA ASN A 302 -2.38 -0.63 -6.27
C ASN A 302 -1.03 -0.07 -5.79
N VAL A 303 -1.01 0.56 -4.61
CA VAL A 303 0.21 1.14 -4.03
C VAL A 303 0.89 0.10 -3.14
N PRO A 304 2.23 -0.06 -3.18
CA PRO A 304 3.20 0.67 -3.98
C PRO A 304 3.14 0.40 -5.49
N SER A 305 3.08 1.48 -6.27
CA SER A 305 3.18 1.50 -7.74
C SER A 305 4.34 2.38 -8.18
N LEU A 306 4.77 2.28 -9.45
CA LEU A 306 5.81 3.15 -9.97
C LEU A 306 5.36 4.61 -9.97
N LEU A 307 4.08 4.86 -10.29
CA LEU A 307 3.47 6.19 -10.23
C LEU A 307 3.58 6.80 -8.82
N ALA A 308 3.43 5.97 -7.78
CA ALA A 308 3.46 6.36 -6.37
C ALA A 308 4.87 6.54 -5.78
N ALA A 309 5.96 6.29 -6.53
CA ALA A 309 7.32 6.33 -5.99
C ALA A 309 7.66 7.64 -5.23
N PRO A 310 7.25 8.85 -5.69
CA PRO A 310 7.46 10.07 -4.91
C PRO A 310 6.57 10.18 -3.66
N TYR A 311 5.32 9.71 -3.72
CA TYR A 311 4.40 9.70 -2.59
C TYR A 311 4.91 8.80 -1.45
N LEU A 312 5.57 7.69 -1.80
CA LEU A 312 6.22 6.79 -0.86
C LEU A 312 7.52 7.36 -0.28
N GLY A 313 8.05 8.45 -0.84
CA GLY A 313 9.31 9.06 -0.41
C GLY A 313 10.56 8.44 -1.01
N TYR A 314 10.43 7.61 -2.05
CA TYR A 314 11.59 6.94 -2.67
C TYR A 314 12.44 7.89 -3.53
N CYS A 315 11.77 8.70 -4.37
CA CYS A 315 12.44 9.64 -5.27
C CYS A 315 11.74 11.01 -5.27
N SER A 316 12.40 12.02 -5.83
CA SER A 316 11.76 13.31 -6.06
C SER A 316 10.71 13.18 -7.17
N VAL A 317 9.60 13.91 -7.03
CA VAL A 317 8.65 14.09 -8.14
C VAL A 317 9.33 14.74 -9.36
N ASP A 318 10.43 15.47 -9.17
CA ASP A 318 11.17 16.13 -10.24
C ASP A 318 12.29 15.24 -10.84
N ASP A 319 12.42 13.99 -10.40
CA ASP A 319 13.42 13.06 -10.95
C ASP A 319 13.15 12.77 -12.44
N GLU A 320 14.21 12.80 -13.25
CA GLU A 320 14.11 12.70 -14.71
C GLU A 320 13.61 11.31 -15.15
N VAL A 321 14.10 10.25 -14.50
CA VAL A 321 13.72 8.87 -14.82
C VAL A 321 12.29 8.62 -14.35
N TYR A 322 11.90 9.09 -13.16
CA TYR A 322 10.52 9.07 -12.69
C TYR A 322 9.59 9.76 -13.68
N GLN A 323 9.93 10.97 -14.15
CA GLN A 323 9.09 11.70 -15.09
C GLN A 323 8.96 11.00 -16.45
N ALA A 324 10.03 10.39 -16.96
CA ALA A 324 9.96 9.56 -18.17
C ALA A 324 9.08 8.31 -17.95
N THR A 325 9.20 7.70 -16.77
CA THR A 325 8.38 6.55 -16.36
C THR A 325 6.91 6.96 -16.27
N ARG A 326 6.56 8.04 -15.55
CA ARG A 326 5.20 8.59 -15.44
C ARG A 326 4.56 8.85 -16.80
N ARG A 327 5.28 9.47 -17.74
CA ARG A 327 4.77 9.69 -19.11
C ARG A 327 4.47 8.39 -19.84
N THR A 328 5.27 7.36 -19.60
CA THR A 328 5.09 6.02 -20.19
C THR A 328 3.87 5.32 -19.56
N ILE A 329 3.76 5.37 -18.23
CA ILE A 329 2.66 4.79 -17.44
C ILE A 329 1.31 5.37 -17.84
N LEU A 330 1.22 6.70 -17.96
CA LEU A 330 -0.01 7.42 -18.31
C LEU A 330 -0.16 7.58 -19.83
N SER A 331 0.12 6.49 -20.55
CA SER A 331 0.00 6.42 -22.01
C SER A 331 -0.36 5.00 -22.47
N PRO A 332 -0.85 4.82 -23.71
CA PRO A 332 -1.13 3.48 -24.26
C PRO A 332 0.09 2.55 -24.40
N GLU A 333 1.31 3.02 -24.11
CA GLU A 333 2.48 2.14 -23.99
C GLU A 333 2.35 1.22 -22.77
N ASN A 334 1.68 1.68 -21.70
CA ASN A 334 1.25 0.83 -20.60
C ASN A 334 0.00 0.03 -21.02
N PRO A 335 0.04 -1.31 -21.01
CA PRO A 335 -1.10 -2.14 -21.40
C PRO A 335 -2.33 -1.98 -20.50
N TYR A 336 -2.16 -1.43 -19.30
CA TYR A 336 -3.24 -1.17 -18.35
C TYR A 336 -3.74 0.27 -18.36
N PHE A 337 -3.22 1.13 -19.23
CA PHE A 337 -3.77 2.47 -19.41
C PHE A 337 -4.98 2.43 -20.34
N TYR A 338 -6.16 2.73 -19.79
CA TYR A 338 -7.43 2.73 -20.51
C TYR A 338 -7.97 4.14 -20.69
N GLN A 339 -8.67 4.35 -21.80
CA GLN A 339 -9.25 5.64 -22.18
C GLN A 339 -10.71 5.44 -22.63
N GLY A 340 -11.57 6.34 -22.18
CA GLY A 340 -12.99 6.39 -22.54
C GLY A 340 -13.56 7.79 -22.43
N GLU A 341 -14.87 7.89 -22.57
CA GLU A 341 -15.60 9.16 -22.61
C GLU A 341 -15.50 9.97 -21.31
N TYR A 342 -15.50 9.30 -20.15
CA TYR A 342 -15.53 9.95 -18.84
C TYR A 342 -14.16 10.17 -18.24
N ALA A 343 -13.22 9.24 -18.46
CA ALA A 343 -11.92 9.28 -17.84
C ALA A 343 -10.86 8.49 -18.63
N SER A 344 -9.60 8.76 -18.30
CA SER A 344 -8.45 7.93 -18.67
C SER A 344 -7.63 7.64 -17.42
N GLY A 345 -7.12 6.43 -17.29
CA GLY A 345 -6.40 6.02 -16.09
C GLY A 345 -5.93 4.57 -16.13
N LEU A 346 -5.53 4.05 -14.97
CA LEU A 346 -4.94 2.73 -14.83
C LEU A 346 -6.01 1.71 -14.42
N GLY A 347 -6.13 0.62 -15.20
CA GLY A 347 -6.76 -0.62 -14.79
C GLY A 347 -5.75 -1.61 -14.19
N SER A 348 -6.18 -2.83 -13.91
CA SER A 348 -5.33 -3.88 -13.33
C SER A 348 -5.67 -5.24 -13.93
N SER A 349 -4.78 -6.24 -13.79
CA SER A 349 -5.12 -7.65 -14.01
C SER A 349 -6.20 -8.16 -13.04
N HIS A 350 -6.38 -7.45 -11.92
CA HIS A 350 -7.35 -7.77 -10.89
C HIS A 350 -8.79 -7.41 -11.28
N THR A 351 -8.98 -6.51 -12.24
CA THR A 351 -10.28 -5.93 -12.59
C THR A 351 -10.58 -6.09 -14.08
N PHE A 352 -11.83 -5.87 -14.47
CA PHE A 352 -12.24 -6.03 -15.87
C PHE A 352 -11.55 -5.02 -16.79
N TYR A 353 -11.36 -5.40 -18.06
CA TYR A 353 -10.87 -4.50 -19.09
C TYR A 353 -11.77 -3.24 -19.20
N ARG A 354 -11.17 -2.08 -19.44
CA ARG A 354 -11.79 -0.74 -19.44
C ARG A 354 -12.20 -0.19 -18.07
N TYR A 355 -11.98 -0.91 -16.97
CA TYR A 355 -12.19 -0.37 -15.64
C TYR A 355 -10.90 0.26 -15.12
N ILE A 356 -10.97 1.49 -14.62
CA ILE A 356 -9.84 2.23 -14.05
C ILE A 356 -10.07 2.55 -12.57
N TRP A 357 -8.99 2.79 -11.84
CA TRP A 357 -9.02 2.84 -10.39
C TRP A 357 -8.98 4.26 -9.81
N PRO A 358 -9.91 4.62 -8.91
CA PRO A 358 -9.84 5.87 -8.14
C PRO A 358 -8.53 6.05 -7.38
N ILE A 359 -7.94 4.97 -6.82
CA ILE A 359 -6.63 5.01 -6.13
C ILE A 359 -5.54 5.59 -7.04
N ALA A 360 -5.46 5.14 -8.30
CA ALA A 360 -4.45 5.60 -9.24
C ALA A 360 -4.66 7.07 -9.64
N LEU A 361 -5.90 7.54 -9.76
CA LEU A 361 -6.20 8.96 -9.99
C LEU A 361 -5.79 9.82 -8.78
N SER A 362 -6.08 9.36 -7.57
CA SER A 362 -5.65 10.01 -6.34
C SER A 362 -4.11 10.10 -6.27
N ILE A 363 -3.42 9.00 -6.55
CA ILE A 363 -1.95 8.96 -6.60
C ILE A 363 -1.38 9.83 -7.72
N GLN A 364 -2.00 9.85 -8.90
CA GLN A 364 -1.60 10.73 -9.99
C GLN A 364 -1.60 12.18 -9.52
N GLY A 365 -2.63 12.58 -8.77
CA GLY A 365 -2.75 13.90 -8.15
C GLY A 365 -1.70 14.12 -7.06
N LEU A 366 -1.49 13.16 -6.16
CA LEU A 366 -0.51 13.25 -5.07
C LEU A 366 0.94 13.35 -5.57
N THR A 367 1.19 12.94 -6.81
CA THR A 367 2.52 12.88 -7.43
C THR A 367 2.73 13.88 -8.57
N THR A 368 2.00 14.99 -8.53
CA THR A 368 2.24 16.18 -9.36
C THR A 368 2.37 17.42 -8.49
N ARG A 369 3.10 18.44 -8.97
CA ARG A 369 3.13 19.77 -8.34
C ARG A 369 2.02 20.68 -8.88
N ASP A 370 1.38 20.31 -9.98
CA ASP A 370 0.35 21.11 -10.62
C ASP A 370 -0.98 21.05 -9.85
N LYS A 371 -1.35 22.15 -9.18
CA LYS A 371 -2.63 22.25 -8.47
C LYS A 371 -3.83 22.18 -9.43
N ALA A 372 -3.67 22.56 -10.70
CA ALA A 372 -4.74 22.43 -11.69
C ALA A 372 -5.00 20.95 -12.03
N GLU A 373 -3.94 20.15 -12.18
CA GLU A 373 -4.06 18.69 -12.36
C GLU A 373 -4.70 18.03 -11.12
N LYS A 374 -4.27 18.39 -9.90
CA LYS A 374 -4.90 17.88 -8.66
C LYS A 374 -6.39 18.20 -8.59
N LYS A 375 -6.77 19.45 -8.89
CA LYS A 375 -8.18 19.88 -8.95
C LYS A 375 -8.96 19.07 -9.98
N PHE A 376 -8.42 18.94 -11.20
CA PHE A 376 -9.07 18.18 -12.27
C PHE A 376 -9.31 16.73 -11.86
N LEU A 377 -8.35 16.09 -11.21
CA LEU A 377 -8.47 14.71 -10.74
C LEU A 377 -9.49 14.57 -9.61
N LEU A 378 -9.53 15.51 -8.66
CA LEU A 378 -10.57 15.54 -7.61
C LEU A 378 -11.98 15.73 -8.21
N ASP A 379 -12.13 16.65 -9.16
CA ASP A 379 -13.39 16.83 -9.90
C ASP A 379 -13.78 15.54 -10.65
N GLN A 380 -12.83 14.87 -11.29
CA GLN A 380 -13.08 13.62 -12.02
C GLN A 380 -13.46 12.47 -11.07
N LEU A 381 -12.82 12.38 -9.90
CA LEU A 381 -13.10 11.37 -8.88
C LEU A 381 -14.54 11.47 -8.38
N VAL A 382 -15.02 12.67 -8.04
CA VAL A 382 -16.41 12.86 -7.61
C VAL A 382 -17.41 12.73 -8.75
N ALA A 383 -17.04 13.08 -9.99
CA ALA A 383 -17.92 12.93 -11.16
C ALA A 383 -18.06 11.48 -11.64
N CYS A 384 -17.12 10.59 -11.27
CA CYS A 384 -17.09 9.18 -11.68
C CYS A 384 -17.49 8.23 -10.53
N ASP A 385 -18.23 8.72 -9.54
CA ASP A 385 -18.66 7.96 -8.36
C ASP A 385 -19.95 7.14 -8.61
N GLY A 386 -20.49 7.12 -9.83
CA GLY A 386 -21.76 6.44 -10.14
C GLY A 386 -22.98 6.99 -9.37
N GLY A 387 -22.86 8.17 -8.74
CA GLY A 387 -23.86 8.76 -7.85
C GLY A 387 -23.89 8.18 -6.43
N THR A 388 -22.88 7.40 -6.02
CA THR A 388 -22.83 6.76 -4.68
C THR A 388 -22.25 7.68 -3.61
N GLY A 389 -21.49 8.71 -3.99
CA GLY A 389 -20.82 9.62 -3.08
C GLY A 389 -19.61 9.01 -2.35
N VAL A 390 -19.09 7.86 -2.81
CA VAL A 390 -17.91 7.17 -2.26
C VAL A 390 -16.99 6.71 -3.40
N MET A 391 -15.78 6.26 -3.06
CA MET A 391 -14.83 5.73 -4.03
C MET A 391 -14.94 4.21 -4.14
N HIS A 392 -14.94 3.73 -5.38
CA HIS A 392 -14.97 2.31 -5.73
C HIS A 392 -13.55 1.73 -5.93
N GLU A 393 -13.44 0.42 -6.11
CA GLU A 393 -12.18 -0.21 -6.52
C GLU A 393 -11.83 0.17 -7.96
N SER A 394 -12.77 -0.03 -8.88
CA SER A 394 -12.60 0.36 -10.26
C SER A 394 -13.94 0.76 -10.90
N PHE A 395 -13.91 1.62 -11.92
CA PHE A 395 -15.11 2.02 -12.68
C PHE A 395 -14.83 2.04 -14.18
N HIS A 396 -15.84 1.74 -15.00
CA HIS A 396 -15.70 1.69 -16.45
C HIS A 396 -15.55 3.09 -17.06
N VAL A 397 -14.53 3.30 -17.91
CA VAL A 397 -14.18 4.62 -18.47
C VAL A 397 -15.25 5.28 -19.35
N ASP A 398 -16.23 4.51 -19.85
CA ASP A 398 -17.36 5.04 -20.64
C ASP A 398 -18.69 5.10 -19.86
N ASP A 399 -18.74 4.54 -18.65
CA ASP A 399 -19.93 4.52 -17.82
C ASP A 399 -19.55 4.27 -16.34
N PRO A 400 -19.33 5.34 -15.55
CA PRO A 400 -18.91 5.19 -14.16
C PRO A 400 -19.96 4.56 -13.23
N THR A 401 -21.20 4.34 -13.68
CA THR A 401 -22.20 3.58 -12.92
C THR A 401 -21.91 2.08 -12.91
N LEU A 402 -21.00 1.62 -13.77
CA LEU A 402 -20.47 0.27 -13.78
C LEU A 402 -19.14 0.27 -13.02
N TYR A 403 -19.15 -0.25 -11.79
CA TYR A 403 -17.99 -0.28 -10.91
C TYR A 403 -17.86 -1.61 -10.14
N SER A 404 -16.70 -1.82 -9.52
CA SER A 404 -16.42 -2.92 -8.59
C SER A 404 -16.21 -2.42 -7.16
N ARG A 405 -16.56 -3.26 -6.18
CA ARG A 405 -16.57 -3.00 -4.73
C ARG A 405 -17.36 -1.75 -4.32
N GLU A 406 -18.57 -1.98 -3.80
CA GLU A 406 -19.45 -0.94 -3.25
C GLU A 406 -18.81 -0.22 -2.07
N TRP A 407 -18.01 -0.93 -1.27
CA TRP A 407 -17.38 -0.39 -0.08
C TRP A 407 -15.90 -0.73 -0.02
N PHE A 408 -15.07 0.22 -0.47
CA PHE A 408 -13.62 0.09 -0.44
C PHE A 408 -12.95 1.22 0.33
N SER A 409 -12.68 0.94 1.60
CA SER A 409 -12.19 1.92 2.56
C SER A 409 -10.82 2.51 2.18
N TRP A 410 -9.93 1.72 1.60
CA TRP A 410 -8.65 2.24 1.12
C TRP A 410 -8.85 3.29 0.01
N ALA A 411 -9.66 3.01 -1.02
CA ALA A 411 -9.93 3.99 -2.09
C ALA A 411 -10.56 5.29 -1.54
N ASN A 412 -11.51 5.17 -0.60
CA ASN A 412 -12.09 6.29 0.12
C ASN A 412 -11.01 7.17 0.77
N MET A 413 -10.06 6.55 1.46
CA MET A 413 -9.02 7.29 2.17
C MET A 413 -7.94 7.87 1.25
N MET A 414 -7.71 7.28 0.07
CA MET A 414 -6.82 7.88 -0.93
C MET A 414 -7.42 9.16 -1.54
N PHE A 415 -8.73 9.22 -1.75
CA PHE A 415 -9.42 10.47 -2.10
C PHE A 415 -9.23 11.52 -1.00
N CYS A 416 -9.41 11.13 0.27
CA CYS A 416 -9.17 12.02 1.40
C CYS A 416 -7.74 12.58 1.42
N GLU A 417 -6.71 11.76 1.16
CA GLU A 417 -5.33 12.27 1.08
C GLU A 417 -5.13 13.31 -0.02
N LEU A 418 -5.69 13.11 -1.21
CA LEU A 418 -5.56 14.08 -2.30
C LEU A 418 -6.27 15.40 -1.97
N VAL A 419 -7.44 15.35 -1.31
CA VAL A 419 -8.12 16.56 -0.81
C VAL A 419 -7.23 17.32 0.16
N LEU A 420 -6.66 16.64 1.16
CA LEU A 420 -5.80 17.27 2.17
C LEU A 420 -4.53 17.88 1.54
N ASP A 421 -3.89 17.18 0.60
CA ASP A 421 -2.73 17.72 -0.12
C ASP A 421 -3.09 18.91 -1.02
N TYR A 422 -4.25 18.88 -1.68
CA TYR A 422 -4.73 20.03 -2.47
C TYR A 422 -4.94 21.27 -1.58
N LEU A 423 -5.44 21.08 -0.36
CA LEU A 423 -5.69 22.14 0.62
C LEU A 423 -4.44 22.56 1.43
N ASP A 424 -3.27 21.96 1.13
CA ASP A 424 -2.02 22.16 1.86
C ASP A 424 -2.14 21.87 3.37
N ILE A 425 -2.96 20.88 3.73
CA ILE A 425 -3.08 20.33 5.08
C ILE A 425 -2.08 19.17 5.19
N ARG A 426 -1.00 19.37 5.94
CA ARG A 426 0.12 18.42 6.10
C ARG A 426 0.42 18.21 7.57
#